data_AF-A0A1L5KPF9-F1
#
_entry.id   AF-A0A1L5KPF9-F1
#
_cell.length_a   1.000
_cell.length_b   1.000
_cell.length_c   1.000
_cell.angle_alpha   90.00
_cell.angle_beta   90.00
_cell.angle_gamma   90.00
#
_symmetry.space_group_name_H-M   'P 1'
#
loop_
_entity.id
_entity.type
_entity.pdbx_description
1 polymer ?
#
loop_
_entity_poly.entity_id
_entity_poly.type
_entity_poly.pdbx_seq_one_letter_code
_entity_poly.pdbx_strand_id
1 'polypeptide(L)'
;HDNQWDDESRELFVRLLACGPELLDVWESIDFVDIPGRWMPEWLGIRNRPSASAAHRYTIDRHMVEVASRLTRETPSGSRYDDDHFKALLLAGITHDIGKRAFVRDHAAEGARHVPVILKRMGYASEIIDWVTVLVREHLTLSEYATGKDPNDPAVAEELADRLHHNKLLLDMLFDLTRADGSSLGATAGESITKQYGWSKWREQIVHGMYAAVRAAM
;
A
#
# COMPACT_ATOMS: atom_id res chain seq x y z
N HIS A 1 -6.95 26.66 7.80
CA HIS A 1 -8.14 25.94 8.28
C HIS A 1 -8.15 24.48 7.80
N ASP A 2 -7.26 24.09 6.87
CA ASP A 2 -7.19 22.78 6.20
C ASP A 2 -6.62 21.62 7.05
N ASN A 3 -6.37 21.85 8.35
CA ASN A 3 -5.74 20.86 9.25
C ASN A 3 -6.72 20.31 10.30
N GLN A 4 -8.00 20.74 10.27
CA GLN A 4 -9.04 20.19 11.13
C GLN A 4 -9.86 19.18 10.32
N TRP A 5 -9.81 17.92 10.75
CA TRP A 5 -10.51 16.80 10.11
C TRP A 5 -11.74 16.44 10.95
N ASP A 6 -12.92 16.72 10.41
CA ASP A 6 -14.19 16.18 10.91
C ASP A 6 -14.52 14.84 10.23
N ASP A 7 -15.65 14.24 10.61
CA ASP A 7 -16.10 12.97 10.06
C ASP A 7 -16.36 13.06 8.55
N GLU A 8 -16.96 14.16 8.10
CA GLU A 8 -17.24 14.40 6.68
C GLU A 8 -15.94 14.49 5.85
N SER A 9 -14.94 15.24 6.32
CA SER A 9 -13.65 15.36 5.65
C SER A 9 -12.93 14.02 5.53
N ARG A 10 -12.97 13.19 6.60
CA ARG A 10 -12.42 11.83 6.56
C ARG A 10 -13.15 10.96 5.54
N GLU A 11 -14.47 11.02 5.50
CA GLU A 11 -15.27 10.24 4.55
C GLU A 11 -15.01 10.67 3.11
N LEU A 12 -14.96 11.98 2.84
CA LEU A 12 -14.66 12.52 1.51
C LEU A 12 -13.25 12.16 1.03
N PHE A 13 -12.26 12.16 1.92
CA PHE A 13 -10.91 11.71 1.57
C PHE A 13 -10.89 10.22 1.19
N VAL A 14 -11.56 9.37 1.95
CA VAL A 14 -11.66 7.93 1.63
C VAL A 14 -12.40 7.72 0.31
N ARG A 15 -13.48 8.48 0.07
CA ARG A 15 -14.21 8.46 -1.21
C ARG A 15 -13.35 8.92 -2.38
N LEU A 16 -12.52 9.95 -2.20
CA LEU A 16 -11.54 10.39 -3.18
C LEU A 16 -10.57 9.26 -3.52
N LEU A 17 -9.96 8.62 -2.51
CA LEU A 17 -9.04 7.49 -2.74
C LEU A 17 -9.72 6.30 -3.43
N ALA A 18 -11.02 6.12 -3.20
CA ALA A 18 -11.83 5.07 -3.82
C ALA A 18 -12.30 5.39 -5.25
N CYS A 19 -11.89 6.50 -5.85
CA CYS A 19 -12.29 6.89 -7.21
C CYS A 19 -11.66 6.04 -8.32
N GLY A 20 -10.79 5.07 -8.02
CA GLY A 20 -10.17 4.25 -9.06
C GLY A 20 -9.25 5.09 -9.97
N PRO A 21 -9.17 4.82 -11.28
CA PRO A 21 -8.32 5.54 -12.22
C PRO A 21 -8.49 7.07 -12.20
N GLU A 22 -9.71 7.56 -11.94
CA GLU A 22 -10.06 8.98 -11.87
C GLU A 22 -9.35 9.71 -10.71
N LEU A 23 -8.89 8.97 -9.68
CA LEU A 23 -8.07 9.54 -8.59
C LEU A 23 -6.84 10.25 -9.15
N LEU A 24 -6.25 9.76 -10.23
CA LEU A 24 -4.99 10.25 -10.78
C LEU A 24 -5.10 11.71 -11.23
N ASP A 25 -6.15 12.06 -11.96
CA ASP A 25 -6.37 13.40 -12.51
C ASP A 25 -6.81 14.39 -11.40
N VAL A 26 -7.66 13.91 -10.48
CA VAL A 26 -8.12 14.71 -9.34
C VAL A 26 -6.94 14.99 -8.39
N TRP A 27 -6.11 13.99 -8.10
CA TRP A 27 -4.95 14.15 -7.22
C TRP A 27 -3.93 15.12 -7.80
N GLU A 28 -3.65 15.06 -9.11
CA GLU A 28 -2.76 16.01 -9.79
C GLU A 28 -3.28 17.45 -9.65
N SER A 29 -4.59 17.64 -9.84
CA SER A 29 -5.24 18.95 -9.72
C SER A 29 -5.11 19.56 -8.32
N ILE A 30 -5.27 18.75 -7.27
CA ILE A 30 -5.16 19.23 -5.88
C ILE A 30 -3.70 19.33 -5.41
N ASP A 31 -2.79 18.49 -5.93
CA ASP A 31 -1.35 18.60 -5.65
C ASP A 31 -0.78 19.88 -6.24
N PHE A 32 -1.26 20.33 -7.41
CA PHE A 32 -0.85 21.60 -8.01
C PHE A 32 -0.97 22.79 -7.04
N VAL A 33 -1.97 22.77 -6.16
CA VAL A 33 -2.20 23.79 -5.11
C VAL A 33 -1.76 23.35 -3.70
N ASP A 34 -0.94 22.29 -3.61
CA ASP A 34 -0.29 21.75 -2.41
C ASP A 34 -1.26 21.23 -1.33
N ILE A 35 -2.44 20.76 -1.74
CA ILE A 35 -3.42 20.23 -0.79
C ILE A 35 -2.90 18.97 -0.05
N PRO A 36 -2.26 17.98 -0.71
CA PRO A 36 -1.68 16.83 0.00
C PRO A 36 -0.62 17.21 1.04
N GLY A 37 0.22 18.22 0.76
CA GLY A 37 1.22 18.73 1.70
C GLY A 37 0.61 19.40 2.94
N ARG A 38 -0.57 20.01 2.80
CA ARG A 38 -1.31 20.59 3.93
C ARG A 38 -1.97 19.52 4.80
N TRP A 39 -2.59 18.53 4.17
CA TRP A 39 -3.21 17.39 4.86
C TRP A 39 -2.18 16.51 5.57
N MET A 40 -1.08 16.24 4.89
CA MET A 40 0.00 15.36 5.32
C MET A 40 1.35 16.07 5.12
N PRO A 41 1.86 16.86 6.08
CA PRO A 41 3.16 17.51 5.95
C PRO A 41 4.31 16.54 5.65
N GLU A 42 4.17 15.29 6.08
CA GLU A 42 5.08 14.19 5.76
C GLU A 42 5.20 13.95 4.24
N TRP A 43 4.15 14.22 3.45
CA TRP A 43 4.10 14.11 1.99
C TRP A 43 5.18 14.97 1.32
N LEU A 44 5.49 16.13 1.88
CA LEU A 44 6.52 17.04 1.36
C LEU A 44 7.91 16.40 1.32
N GLY A 45 8.15 15.34 2.10
CA GLY A 45 9.40 14.57 2.05
C GLY A 45 9.55 13.67 0.82
N ILE A 46 8.43 13.32 0.16
CA ILE A 46 8.38 12.40 -0.99
C ILE A 46 7.80 13.05 -2.26
N ARG A 47 7.22 14.25 -2.14
CA ARG A 47 6.64 15.02 -3.26
C ARG A 47 7.68 15.32 -4.34
N ASN A 48 7.35 15.02 -5.61
CA ASN A 48 8.20 15.15 -6.79
C ASN A 48 9.58 14.48 -6.66
N ARG A 49 9.75 13.54 -5.74
CA ARG A 49 11.02 12.87 -5.49
C ARG A 49 11.16 11.67 -6.43
N PRO A 50 12.22 11.59 -7.26
CA PRO A 50 12.51 10.40 -8.03
C PRO A 50 12.75 9.21 -7.10
N SER A 51 12.21 8.06 -7.44
CA SER A 51 12.58 6.83 -6.73
C SER A 51 14.00 6.40 -7.12
N ALA A 52 14.76 5.90 -6.15
CA ALA A 52 16.12 5.43 -6.39
C ALA A 52 16.17 4.10 -7.16
N SER A 53 15.06 3.37 -7.23
CA SER A 53 14.96 2.08 -7.94
C SER A 53 14.61 2.30 -9.41
N ALA A 54 15.42 1.74 -10.32
CA ALA A 54 15.25 1.81 -11.77
C ALA A 54 13.93 1.21 -12.29
N ALA A 55 13.19 0.50 -11.44
CA ALA A 55 11.87 -0.03 -11.74
C ALA A 55 10.76 1.03 -11.67
N HIS A 56 10.93 2.11 -10.90
CA HIS A 56 9.87 3.10 -10.77
C HIS A 56 9.82 4.02 -12.00
N ARG A 57 8.68 4.01 -12.69
CA ARG A 57 8.38 4.94 -13.78
C ARG A 57 8.05 6.36 -13.27
N TYR A 58 7.55 6.44 -12.04
CA TYR A 58 6.99 7.65 -11.45
C TYR A 58 7.82 8.16 -10.27
N THR A 59 7.64 9.42 -9.91
CA THR A 59 8.05 9.94 -8.61
C THR A 59 7.31 9.20 -7.49
N ILE A 60 7.88 9.19 -6.28
CA ILE A 60 7.37 8.38 -5.16
C ILE A 60 5.91 8.73 -4.84
N ASP A 61 5.58 10.02 -4.80
CA ASP A 61 4.23 10.52 -4.63
C ASP A 61 3.26 10.01 -5.69
N ARG A 62 3.58 10.18 -6.98
CA ARG A 62 2.72 9.71 -8.07
C ARG A 62 2.55 8.18 -8.03
N HIS A 63 3.60 7.45 -7.68
CA HIS A 63 3.53 6.00 -7.48
C HIS A 63 2.53 5.61 -6.39
N MET A 64 2.55 6.27 -5.24
CA MET A 64 1.60 6.00 -4.15
C MET A 64 0.14 6.24 -4.56
N VAL A 65 -0.12 7.25 -5.39
CA VAL A 65 -1.47 7.50 -5.93
C VAL A 65 -1.88 6.41 -6.93
N GLU A 66 -0.96 5.94 -7.78
CA GLU A 66 -1.18 4.82 -8.71
C GLU A 66 -1.46 3.50 -7.97
N VAL A 67 -0.86 3.29 -6.80
CA VAL A 67 -1.17 2.13 -5.95
C VAL A 67 -2.58 2.27 -5.39
N ALA A 68 -2.92 3.43 -4.80
CA ALA A 68 -4.24 3.67 -4.23
C ALA A 68 -5.37 3.51 -5.27
N SER A 69 -5.17 4.00 -6.50
CA SER A 69 -6.18 3.92 -7.58
C SER A 69 -6.47 2.50 -8.07
N ARG A 70 -5.63 1.52 -7.73
CA ARG A 70 -5.76 0.12 -8.15
C ARG A 70 -6.38 -0.79 -7.09
N LEU A 71 -6.57 -0.29 -5.88
CA LEU A 71 -7.14 -1.06 -4.77
C LEU A 71 -8.65 -1.22 -4.96
N THR A 72 -9.14 -2.44 -4.76
CA THR A 72 -10.54 -2.79 -4.92
C THR A 72 -11.10 -3.37 -3.63
N ARG A 73 -12.43 -3.44 -3.54
CA ARG A 73 -13.12 -4.02 -2.37
C ARG A 73 -13.14 -5.54 -2.36
N GLU A 74 -12.75 -6.18 -3.45
CA GLU A 74 -12.76 -7.64 -3.58
C GLU A 74 -11.49 -8.20 -2.94
N THR A 75 -11.65 -9.17 -2.04
CA THR A 75 -10.50 -9.84 -1.42
C THR A 75 -9.95 -10.92 -2.37
N PRO A 76 -8.72 -11.39 -2.16
CA PRO A 76 -8.15 -12.46 -2.98
C PRO A 76 -8.91 -13.79 -2.85
N SER A 77 -9.71 -13.94 -1.79
CA SER A 77 -10.58 -15.10 -1.56
C SER A 77 -11.98 -14.99 -2.18
N GLY A 78 -12.28 -13.90 -2.89
CA GLY A 78 -13.57 -13.67 -3.54
C GLY A 78 -14.67 -13.12 -2.63
N SER A 79 -14.32 -12.74 -1.39
CA SER A 79 -15.22 -11.99 -0.50
C SER A 79 -15.07 -10.48 -0.72
N ARG A 80 -15.73 -9.66 0.11
CA ARG A 80 -15.64 -8.20 0.05
C ARG A 80 -15.16 -7.65 1.38
N TYR A 81 -14.20 -6.73 1.36
CA TYR A 81 -13.84 -5.95 2.54
C TYR A 81 -15.02 -5.11 3.01
N ASP A 82 -15.24 -5.06 4.32
CA ASP A 82 -16.13 -4.06 4.92
C ASP A 82 -15.55 -2.65 4.76
N ASP A 83 -16.29 -1.65 5.25
CA ASP A 83 -15.92 -0.26 5.07
C ASP A 83 -14.66 0.16 5.82
N ASP A 84 -14.36 -0.46 6.97
CA ASP A 84 -13.19 -0.09 7.77
C ASP A 84 -11.92 -0.77 7.25
N HIS A 85 -12.00 -2.03 6.82
CA HIS A 85 -10.87 -2.72 6.18
C HIS A 85 -10.54 -2.11 4.82
N PHE A 86 -11.54 -1.78 4.00
CA PHE A 86 -11.26 -1.12 2.72
C PHE A 86 -10.68 0.28 2.92
N LYS A 87 -11.17 1.01 3.91
CA LYS A 87 -10.61 2.31 4.32
C LYS A 87 -9.15 2.17 4.76
N ALA A 88 -8.83 1.19 5.60
CA ALA A 88 -7.45 0.91 6.00
C ALA A 88 -6.57 0.54 4.81
N LEU A 89 -7.05 -0.29 3.89
CA LEU A 89 -6.32 -0.67 2.68
C LEU A 89 -5.99 0.54 1.79
N LEU A 90 -6.95 1.44 1.56
CA LEU A 90 -6.73 2.69 0.80
C LEU A 90 -5.73 3.62 1.49
N LEU A 91 -5.84 3.78 2.81
CA LEU A 91 -4.91 4.57 3.60
C LEU A 91 -3.49 3.98 3.57
N ALA A 92 -3.36 2.66 3.61
CA ALA A 92 -2.08 1.98 3.42
C ALA A 92 -1.52 2.24 2.01
N GLY A 93 -2.35 2.12 0.97
CA GLY A 93 -1.94 2.42 -0.42
C GLY A 93 -1.32 3.82 -0.57
N ILE A 94 -2.02 4.85 -0.08
CA ILE A 94 -1.56 6.25 -0.18
C ILE A 94 -0.43 6.61 0.83
N THR A 95 -0.01 5.69 1.71
CA THR A 95 1.05 5.95 2.70
C THR A 95 2.19 4.94 2.71
N HIS A 96 2.13 3.84 1.95
CA HIS A 96 3.08 2.73 2.05
C HIS A 96 4.55 3.14 1.89
N ASP A 97 4.80 4.13 1.06
CA ASP A 97 6.14 4.63 0.72
C ASP A 97 6.50 5.98 1.38
N ILE A 98 5.68 6.46 2.33
CA ILE A 98 5.88 7.77 2.97
C ILE A 98 7.23 7.90 3.69
N GLY A 99 7.86 6.76 4.00
CA GLY A 99 9.19 6.67 4.61
C GLY A 99 10.38 6.74 3.63
N LYS A 100 10.17 6.80 2.30
CA LYS A 100 11.25 6.86 1.27
C LYS A 100 11.95 8.23 1.24
N ARG A 101 12.56 8.61 2.36
CA ARG A 101 13.26 9.89 2.58
C ARG A 101 14.77 9.75 2.38
N ALA A 102 15.45 10.88 2.24
CA ALA A 102 16.91 10.91 2.16
C ALA A 102 17.54 10.25 3.41
N PHE A 103 18.58 9.43 3.20
CA PHE A 103 19.37 8.76 4.24
C PHE A 103 18.62 7.71 5.08
N VAL A 104 17.37 7.36 4.74
CA VAL A 104 16.63 6.26 5.35
C VAL A 104 16.92 4.96 4.59
N ARG A 105 17.39 3.93 5.31
CA ARG A 105 17.65 2.60 4.71
C ARG A 105 16.42 1.70 4.70
N ASP A 106 15.69 1.65 5.81
CA ASP A 106 14.46 0.87 5.96
C ASP A 106 13.27 1.84 5.89
N HIS A 107 12.77 2.08 4.67
CA HIS A 107 11.67 3.02 4.45
C HIS A 107 10.34 2.48 4.96
N ALA A 108 10.18 1.16 5.05
CA ALA A 108 8.98 0.54 5.58
C ALA A 108 8.88 0.77 7.10
N ALA A 109 9.99 0.61 7.84
CA ALA A 109 10.06 0.99 9.26
C ALA A 109 9.76 2.47 9.46
N GLU A 110 10.33 3.33 8.61
CA GLU A 110 10.14 4.77 8.73
C GLU A 110 8.70 5.18 8.40
N GLY A 111 8.10 4.57 7.37
CA GLY A 111 6.68 4.75 7.04
C GLY A 111 5.78 4.35 8.21
N ALA A 112 6.05 3.20 8.83
CA ALA A 112 5.32 2.73 10.01
C ALA A 112 5.44 3.66 11.23
N ARG A 113 6.50 4.48 11.34
CA ARG A 113 6.59 5.53 12.36
C ARG A 113 5.75 6.77 12.02
N HIS A 114 5.63 7.11 10.75
CA HIS A 114 4.85 8.25 10.29
C HIS A 114 3.34 8.00 10.32
N VAL A 115 2.89 6.80 9.94
CA VAL A 115 1.46 6.47 9.82
C VAL A 115 0.65 6.81 11.08
N PRO A 116 1.04 6.41 12.31
CA PRO A 116 0.29 6.78 13.50
C PRO A 116 0.20 8.29 13.74
N VAL A 117 1.24 9.04 13.37
CA VAL A 117 1.26 10.51 13.53
C VAL A 117 0.29 11.16 12.55
N ILE A 118 0.33 10.72 11.28
CA ILE A 118 -0.53 11.23 10.21
C ILE A 118 -1.99 10.93 10.54
N LEU A 119 -2.33 9.67 10.79
CA LEU A 119 -3.72 9.23 10.91
C LEU A 119 -4.37 9.66 12.23
N LYS A 120 -3.61 9.76 13.33
CA LYS A 120 -4.13 10.36 14.58
C LYS A 120 -4.46 11.83 14.38
N ARG A 121 -3.63 12.57 13.66
CA ARG A 121 -3.88 13.99 13.33
C ARG A 121 -5.14 14.16 12.47
N MET A 122 -5.42 13.21 11.58
CA MET A 122 -6.63 13.18 10.77
C MET A 122 -7.87 12.64 11.51
N GLY A 123 -7.70 12.12 12.74
CA GLY A 123 -8.80 11.66 13.59
C GLY A 123 -9.33 10.26 13.29
N TYR A 124 -8.51 9.37 12.70
CA TYR A 124 -8.91 7.97 12.50
C TYR A 124 -8.86 7.15 13.81
N ALA A 125 -9.73 6.14 13.89
CA ALA A 125 -9.80 5.21 15.03
C ALA A 125 -8.51 4.39 15.16
N SER A 126 -8.11 4.05 16.39
CA SER A 126 -6.85 3.35 16.67
C SER A 126 -6.70 2.03 15.91
N GLU A 127 -7.79 1.27 15.77
CA GLU A 127 -7.78 -0.02 15.07
C GLU A 127 -7.40 0.13 13.58
N ILE A 128 -7.94 1.15 12.90
CA ILE A 128 -7.56 1.47 11.51
C ILE A 128 -6.08 1.87 11.45
N ILE A 129 -5.62 2.66 12.41
CA ILE A 129 -4.21 3.07 12.48
C ILE A 129 -3.30 1.87 12.65
N ASP A 130 -3.68 0.90 13.49
CA ASP A 130 -2.91 -0.31 13.74
C ASP A 130 -2.82 -1.16 12.47
N TRP A 131 -3.94 -1.39 11.76
CA TRP A 131 -3.93 -2.10 10.48
C TRP A 131 -3.07 -1.42 9.42
N VAL A 132 -3.22 -0.10 9.24
CA VAL A 132 -2.41 0.67 8.26
C VAL A 132 -0.94 0.60 8.65
N THR A 133 -0.62 0.68 9.94
CA THR A 133 0.78 0.63 10.41
C THR A 133 1.43 -0.72 10.10
N VAL A 134 0.72 -1.83 10.32
CA VAL A 134 1.20 -3.18 9.96
C VAL A 134 1.37 -3.29 8.44
N LEU A 135 0.37 -2.88 7.66
CA LEU A 135 0.44 -2.93 6.20
C LEU A 135 1.62 -2.12 5.63
N VAL A 136 1.83 -0.90 6.12
CA VAL A 136 2.98 -0.06 5.71
C VAL A 136 4.30 -0.66 6.19
N ARG A 137 4.35 -1.27 7.38
CA ARG A 137 5.56 -1.93 7.86
C ARG A 137 5.95 -3.14 6.99
N GLU A 138 4.97 -3.92 6.55
CA GLU A 138 5.18 -5.21 5.90
C GLU A 138 4.95 -5.17 4.38
N HIS A 139 4.76 -3.99 3.76
CA HIS A 139 4.36 -3.88 2.34
C HIS A 139 5.33 -4.53 1.32
N LEU A 140 6.59 -4.79 1.72
CA LEU A 140 7.57 -5.51 0.89
C LEU A 140 7.61 -7.02 1.21
N THR A 141 7.18 -7.41 2.40
CA THR A 141 7.42 -8.73 3.00
C THR A 141 6.90 -9.85 2.12
N LEU A 142 5.67 -9.75 1.62
CA LEU A 142 5.09 -10.80 0.79
C LEU A 142 5.85 -10.99 -0.54
N SER A 143 6.28 -9.89 -1.18
CA SER A 143 7.07 -9.91 -2.42
C SER A 143 8.47 -10.49 -2.19
N GLU A 144 9.11 -10.12 -1.09
CA GLU A 144 10.43 -10.64 -0.70
C GLU A 144 10.39 -12.13 -0.37
N TYR A 145 9.36 -12.58 0.37
CA TYR A 145 9.18 -13.98 0.73
C TYR A 145 8.91 -14.82 -0.51
N ALA A 146 8.00 -14.38 -1.38
CA ALA A 146 7.64 -15.11 -2.60
C ALA A 146 8.83 -15.31 -3.57
N THR A 147 9.81 -14.41 -3.56
CA THR A 147 11.00 -14.48 -4.43
C THR A 147 12.22 -15.11 -3.77
N GLY A 148 12.29 -15.10 -2.43
CA GLY A 148 13.49 -15.49 -1.68
C GLY A 148 13.35 -16.72 -0.77
N LYS A 149 12.12 -17.22 -0.52
CA LYS A 149 11.86 -18.32 0.42
C LYS A 149 11.01 -19.44 -0.20
N ASP A 150 11.09 -20.64 0.37
CA ASP A 150 10.26 -21.78 -0.05
C ASP A 150 8.86 -21.68 0.59
N PRO A 151 7.78 -21.56 -0.20
CA PRO A 151 6.41 -21.54 0.34
C PRO A 151 5.98 -22.86 0.98
N ASN A 152 6.70 -23.96 0.75
CA ASN A 152 6.39 -25.27 1.37
C ASN A 152 7.06 -25.47 2.73
N ASP A 153 7.96 -24.57 3.15
CA ASP A 153 8.56 -24.62 4.48
C ASP A 153 7.58 -24.04 5.51
N PRO A 154 7.07 -24.84 6.47
CA PRO A 154 6.12 -24.37 7.48
C PRO A 154 6.68 -23.22 8.33
N ALA A 155 8.00 -23.16 8.54
CA ALA A 155 8.62 -22.08 9.32
C ALA A 155 8.53 -20.73 8.60
N VAL A 156 8.56 -20.73 7.27
CA VAL A 156 8.39 -19.52 6.44
C VAL A 156 6.95 -19.01 6.55
N ALA A 157 5.97 -19.93 6.48
CA ALA A 157 4.57 -19.59 6.61
C ALA A 157 4.24 -19.01 8.00
N GLU A 158 4.76 -19.64 9.06
CA GLU A 158 4.59 -19.20 10.44
C GLU A 158 5.24 -17.82 10.67
N GLU A 159 6.47 -17.59 10.21
CA GLU A 159 7.13 -16.29 10.37
C GLU A 159 6.36 -15.14 9.70
N LEU A 160 5.78 -15.39 8.51
CA LEU A 160 4.94 -14.37 7.87
C LEU A 160 3.62 -14.19 8.62
N ALA A 161 3.04 -15.27 9.14
CA ALA A 161 1.81 -15.19 9.93
C ALA A 161 1.99 -14.40 11.24
N ASP A 162 3.11 -14.61 11.95
CA ASP A 162 3.49 -13.86 13.15
C ASP A 162 3.53 -12.34 12.90
N ARG A 163 4.15 -11.92 11.78
CA ARG A 163 4.24 -10.51 11.37
C ARG A 163 2.88 -9.87 11.14
N LEU A 164 1.89 -10.68 10.79
CA LEU A 164 0.51 -10.27 10.56
C LEU A 164 -0.42 -10.63 11.72
N HIS A 165 0.14 -10.98 12.87
CA HIS A 165 -0.61 -11.33 14.08
C HIS A 165 -1.62 -12.48 13.87
N HIS A 166 -1.30 -13.41 12.98
CA HIS A 166 -2.19 -14.48 12.51
C HIS A 166 -3.56 -13.98 11.99
N ASN A 167 -3.63 -12.73 11.52
CA ASN A 167 -4.84 -12.14 11.00
C ASN A 167 -4.95 -12.35 9.48
N LYS A 168 -5.87 -13.23 9.09
CA LYS A 168 -6.16 -13.54 7.67
C LYS A 168 -6.58 -12.32 6.84
N LEU A 169 -7.25 -11.33 7.44
CA LEU A 169 -7.63 -10.11 6.73
C LEU A 169 -6.43 -9.18 6.49
N LEU A 170 -5.46 -9.11 7.40
CA LEU A 170 -4.21 -8.38 7.14
C LEU A 170 -3.40 -9.04 6.03
N LEU A 171 -3.42 -10.37 5.95
CA LEU A 171 -2.81 -11.10 4.83
C LEU A 171 -3.51 -10.81 3.49
N ASP A 172 -4.85 -10.79 3.48
CA ASP A 172 -5.63 -10.44 2.28
C ASP A 172 -5.30 -9.01 1.82
N MET A 173 -5.30 -8.04 2.74
CA MET A 173 -4.96 -6.65 2.44
C MET A 173 -3.50 -6.48 2.01
N LEU A 174 -2.56 -7.21 2.60
CA LEU A 174 -1.15 -7.18 2.20
C LEU A 174 -0.96 -7.75 0.78
N PHE A 175 -1.67 -8.81 0.44
CA PHE A 175 -1.67 -9.34 -0.93
C PHE A 175 -2.16 -8.29 -1.93
N ASP A 176 -3.28 -7.63 -1.66
CA ASP A 176 -3.80 -6.59 -2.56
C ASP A 176 -2.89 -5.37 -2.66
N LEU A 177 -2.28 -4.94 -1.55
CA LEU A 177 -1.28 -3.87 -1.56
C LEU A 177 -0.05 -4.26 -2.40
N THR A 178 0.46 -5.49 -2.23
CA THR A 178 1.59 -6.02 -3.00
C THR A 178 1.27 -6.11 -4.49
N ARG A 179 0.04 -6.52 -4.83
CA ARG A 179 -0.45 -6.60 -6.21
C ARG A 179 -0.56 -5.21 -6.84
N ALA A 180 -1.13 -4.25 -6.13
CA ALA A 180 -1.26 -2.88 -6.61
C ALA A 180 0.11 -2.20 -6.80
N ASP A 181 1.02 -2.35 -5.84
CA ASP A 181 2.41 -1.86 -5.90
C ASP A 181 3.19 -2.47 -7.06
N GLY A 182 3.16 -3.80 -7.21
CA GLY A 182 3.78 -4.46 -8.35
C GLY A 182 3.21 -4.01 -9.70
N SER A 183 1.92 -3.65 -9.75
CA SER A 183 1.24 -3.23 -10.98
C SER A 183 1.47 -1.76 -11.36
N SER A 184 1.84 -0.89 -10.41
CA SER A 184 2.16 0.52 -10.70
C SER A 184 3.60 0.72 -11.18
N LEU A 185 4.49 -0.26 -10.93
CA LEU A 185 5.91 -0.23 -11.32
C LEU A 185 6.19 -0.55 -12.79
N GLY A 186 5.22 -1.07 -13.56
CA GLY A 186 5.42 -1.42 -14.98
C GLY A 186 4.35 -2.33 -15.54
N ALA A 187 4.63 -2.98 -16.68
CA ALA A 187 3.65 -3.71 -17.49
C ALA A 187 2.78 -4.64 -16.62
N THR A 188 1.46 -4.45 -16.72
CA THR A 188 0.46 -5.33 -16.10
C THR A 188 0.44 -6.69 -16.82
N ALA A 189 -0.17 -7.72 -16.24
CA ALA A 189 -0.22 -9.07 -16.81
C ALA A 189 -0.77 -9.15 -18.25
N GLY A 190 -1.47 -8.11 -18.73
CA GLY A 190 -1.98 -7.96 -20.11
C GLY A 190 -1.12 -7.12 -21.05
N GLU A 191 -0.04 -6.48 -20.59
CA GLU A 191 0.79 -5.58 -21.39
C GLU A 191 2.11 -6.25 -21.79
N SER A 192 2.43 -6.24 -23.09
CA SER A 192 3.75 -6.63 -23.59
C SER A 192 4.63 -5.40 -23.78
N ILE A 193 5.47 -5.07 -22.80
CA ILE A 193 6.59 -4.13 -23.00
C ILE A 193 7.88 -4.69 -22.39
N THR A 194 8.97 -4.38 -23.08
CA THR A 194 10.39 -4.77 -22.96
C THR A 194 11.10 -4.57 -21.61
N LYS A 195 10.39 -4.36 -20.49
CA LYS A 195 10.99 -4.29 -19.14
C LYS A 195 10.31 -5.27 -18.18
N GLN A 196 11.11 -6.18 -17.61
CA GLN A 196 10.73 -7.27 -16.69
C GLN A 196 10.26 -6.83 -15.28
N TYR A 197 9.98 -5.55 -15.06
CA TYR A 197 9.61 -5.03 -13.74
C TYR A 197 8.12 -4.68 -13.74
N GLY A 198 7.32 -5.41 -12.94
CA GLY A 198 5.85 -5.30 -12.90
C GLY A 198 5.15 -6.54 -12.33
N TRP A 199 3.82 -6.50 -12.24
CA TRP A 199 2.97 -7.64 -11.86
C TRP A 199 2.77 -8.60 -13.06
N SER A 200 3.78 -9.42 -13.33
CA SER A 200 3.75 -10.44 -14.38
C SER A 200 3.00 -11.71 -13.93
N LYS A 201 2.58 -12.56 -14.88
CA LYS A 201 1.97 -13.87 -14.58
C LYS A 201 2.84 -14.74 -13.66
N TRP A 202 4.14 -14.72 -13.85
CA TRP A 202 5.07 -15.46 -12.99
C TRP A 202 5.09 -14.88 -11.57
N ARG A 203 5.11 -13.54 -11.45
CA ARG A 203 5.11 -12.87 -10.14
C ARG A 203 3.80 -13.11 -9.39
N GLU A 204 2.69 -13.04 -10.10
CA GLU A 204 1.36 -13.41 -9.59
C GLU A 204 1.36 -14.85 -9.05
N GLN A 205 1.89 -15.81 -9.80
CA GLN A 205 1.95 -17.22 -9.38
C GLN A 205 2.75 -17.42 -8.09
N ILE A 206 3.95 -16.85 -7.99
CA ILE A 206 4.79 -17.05 -6.80
C ILE A 206 4.22 -16.32 -5.57
N VAL A 207 3.68 -15.11 -5.74
CA VAL A 207 3.08 -14.34 -4.64
C VAL A 207 1.80 -15.00 -4.16
N HIS A 208 0.96 -15.48 -5.08
CA HIS A 208 -0.23 -16.25 -4.73
C HIS A 208 0.13 -17.58 -4.05
N GLY A 209 1.21 -18.25 -4.49
CA GLY A 209 1.72 -19.46 -3.84
C GLY A 209 2.10 -19.23 -2.38
N MET A 210 2.89 -18.18 -2.12
CA MET A 210 3.26 -17.78 -0.75
C MET A 210 2.03 -17.38 0.08
N TYR A 211 1.14 -16.57 -0.48
CA TYR A 211 -0.12 -16.19 0.16
C TYR A 211 -0.97 -17.41 0.54
N ALA A 212 -1.16 -18.37 -0.36
CA ALA A 212 -1.96 -19.55 -0.11
C ALA A 212 -1.34 -20.44 0.98
N ALA A 213 -0.02 -20.59 0.99
CA ALA A 213 0.70 -21.33 2.03
C ALA A 213 0.51 -20.71 3.42
N VAL A 214 0.72 -19.39 3.54
CA VAL A 214 0.54 -18.66 4.81
C VAL A 214 -0.93 -18.73 5.25
N ARG A 215 -1.88 -18.49 4.35
CA ARG A 215 -3.31 -18.53 4.67
C ARG A 215 -3.76 -19.89 5.18
N ALA A 216 -3.16 -20.98 4.70
CA ALA A 216 -3.46 -22.34 5.14
C ALA A 216 -2.85 -22.67 6.51
N ALA A 217 -1.78 -21.98 6.91
CA ALA A 217 -1.14 -22.13 8.22
C ALA A 217 -1.87 -21.31 9.32
N MET A 218 -2.55 -20.22 8.96
CA MET A 218 -3.45 -19.45 9.84
C MET A 218 -4.82 -20.10 10.02
#